data_AF-A0A7V9P074-F1
#
_entry.id   AF-A0A7V9P074-F1
#
_cell.length_a   1.000
_cell.length_b   1.000
_cell.length_c   1.000
_cell.angle_alpha   90.00
_cell.angle_beta   90.00
_cell.angle_gamma   90.00
#
_symmetry.space_group_name_H-M   'P 1'
#
loop_
_entity.id
_entity.type
_entity.pdbx_description
1 polymer ?
#
loop_
_entity_poly.entity_id
_entity_poly.type
_entity_poly.pdbx_seq_one_letter_code
_entity_poly.pdbx_strand_id
1 'polypeptide(L)'
;MNEIFMELLDKIRKYESLHIVFWLIKDSCWMLELKWLGAIMMVPTILIAAYIIYKTIGTLDLYINTAILFWIIANSFWMMMEFFNDNEYRYFASIPFSLGFVFVGIFYFKTFREKLVKN
;
A
#
# COMPACT_ATOMS: atom_id res chain seq x y z
N MET A 1 -18.31 25.90 -3.22
CA MET A 1 -18.44 24.48 -3.63
C MET A 1 -17.18 23.97 -4.35
N ASN A 2 -16.58 24.74 -5.27
CA ASN A 2 -15.32 24.36 -5.93
C ASN A 2 -14.08 24.43 -5.02
N GLU A 3 -13.98 25.40 -4.10
CA GLU A 3 -12.80 25.51 -3.20
C GLU A 3 -12.70 24.35 -2.21
N ILE A 4 -13.79 23.99 -1.55
CA ILE A 4 -13.84 22.86 -0.59
C ILE A 4 -13.49 21.53 -1.29
N PHE A 5 -13.95 21.35 -2.53
CA PHE A 5 -13.65 20.17 -3.33
C PHE A 5 -12.17 20.10 -3.74
N MET A 6 -11.58 21.24 -4.14
CA MET A 6 -10.16 21.33 -4.48
C MET A 6 -9.26 21.11 -3.26
N GLU A 7 -9.62 21.68 -2.11
CA GLU A 7 -8.87 21.48 -0.86
C GLU A 7 -8.88 20.00 -0.42
N LEU A 8 -10.01 19.31 -0.61
CA LEU A 8 -10.13 17.88 -0.32
C LEU A 8 -9.23 17.03 -1.24
N LEU A 9 -9.20 17.33 -2.54
CA LEU A 9 -8.33 16.68 -3.51
C LEU A 9 -6.84 16.88 -3.19
N ASP A 10 -6.44 18.10 -2.84
CA ASP A 10 -5.05 18.40 -2.45
C ASP A 10 -4.65 17.68 -1.16
N LYS A 11 -5.58 17.54 -0.21
CA LYS A 11 -5.35 16.79 1.01
C LYS A 11 -5.14 15.30 0.73
N ILE A 12 -5.95 14.71 -0.16
CA ILE A 12 -5.80 13.31 -0.60
C ILE A 12 -4.43 13.09 -1.26
N ARG A 13 -4.01 13.98 -2.19
CA ARG A 13 -2.67 13.92 -2.82
C ARG A 13 -1.52 14.05 -1.84
N LYS A 14 -1.69 14.85 -0.77
CA LYS A 14 -0.70 14.94 0.31
C LYS A 14 -0.58 13.64 1.10
N TYR A 15 -1.68 12.97 1.42
CA TYR A 15 -1.64 11.68 2.11
C TYR A 15 -1.04 10.58 1.23
N GLU A 16 -1.36 10.57 -0.06
CA GLU A 16 -0.70 9.69 -1.03
C GLU A 16 0.81 9.93 -1.08
N SER A 17 1.27 11.17 -1.08
CA SER A 17 2.70 11.47 -1.03
C SER A 17 3.36 11.03 0.30
N LEU A 18 2.66 11.19 1.43
CA LEU A 18 3.19 10.84 2.75
C LEU A 18 3.36 9.33 2.94
N HIS A 19 2.44 8.49 2.44
CA HIS A 19 2.60 7.05 2.58
C HIS A 19 3.89 6.53 1.91
N ILE A 20 4.26 7.13 0.77
CA ILE A 20 5.50 6.80 0.04
C ILE A 20 6.71 7.11 0.91
N VAL A 21 6.70 8.24 1.64
CA VAL A 21 7.79 8.62 2.54
C VAL A 21 7.98 7.58 3.65
N PHE A 22 6.89 7.20 4.35
CA PHE A 22 6.98 6.19 5.41
C PHE A 22 7.43 4.83 4.88
N TRP A 23 6.92 4.43 3.72
CA TRP A 23 7.35 3.20 3.05
C TRP A 23 8.84 3.24 2.70
N LEU A 24 9.35 4.32 2.09
CA LEU A 24 10.77 4.44 1.75
C LEU A 24 11.68 4.43 2.99
N ILE A 25 11.27 5.07 4.08
CA ILE A 25 12.04 5.03 5.34
C ILE A 25 12.07 3.61 5.89
N LYS A 26 10.92 2.91 5.92
CA LYS A 26 10.82 1.53 6.36
C LYS A 26 11.70 0.59 5.52
N ASP A 27 11.69 0.72 4.20
CA ASP A 27 12.49 -0.11 3.30
C ASP A 27 13.99 0.26 3.35
N SER A 28 14.32 1.52 3.63
CA SER A 28 15.71 1.92 3.91
C SER A 28 16.23 1.26 5.19
N CYS A 29 15.39 1.17 6.23
CA CYS A 29 15.75 0.43 7.44
C CYS A 29 15.96 -1.06 7.16
N TRP A 30 15.18 -1.63 6.23
CA TRP A 30 15.38 -3.00 5.78
C TRP A 30 16.72 -3.19 5.07
N MET A 31 17.01 -2.36 4.08
CA MET A 31 18.26 -2.37 3.32
C MET A 31 19.50 -2.19 4.22
N LEU A 32 19.40 -1.36 5.26
CA LEU A 32 20.47 -1.10 6.23
C LEU A 32 20.50 -2.11 7.40
N GLU A 33 19.65 -3.14 7.36
CA GLU A 33 19.52 -4.17 8.41
C GLU A 33 19.22 -3.61 9.82
N LEU A 34 18.56 -2.46 9.90
CA LEU A 34 18.16 -1.83 11.16
C LEU A 34 16.93 -2.53 11.74
N LYS A 35 17.13 -3.74 12.29
CA LYS A 35 16.07 -4.70 12.68
C LYS A 35 14.90 -4.07 13.44
N TRP A 36 15.20 -3.45 14.57
CA TRP A 36 14.18 -2.87 15.46
C TRP A 36 13.50 -1.64 14.84
N LEU A 37 14.26 -0.78 14.17
CA LEU A 37 13.72 0.42 13.55
C LEU A 37 12.80 0.07 12.38
N GLY A 38 13.20 -0.88 11.53
CA GLY A 38 12.37 -1.42 10.45
C GLY A 38 11.07 -2.02 10.96
N ALA A 39 11.13 -2.83 12.03
CA ALA A 39 9.95 -3.42 12.66
C ALA A 39 8.98 -2.37 13.21
N ILE A 40 9.49 -1.30 13.85
CA ILE A 40 8.67 -0.19 14.34
C ILE A 40 8.06 0.58 13.16
N MET A 41 8.83 0.84 12.11
CA MET A 41 8.41 1.61 10.93
C MET A 41 7.38 0.88 10.06
N MET A 42 7.24 -0.44 10.19
CA MET A 42 6.14 -1.20 9.60
C MET A 42 4.77 -0.64 10.04
N VAL A 43 4.62 -0.32 11.32
CA VAL A 43 3.34 0.11 11.91
C VAL A 43 2.79 1.39 11.26
N PRO A 44 3.50 2.54 11.25
CA PRO A 44 3.00 3.76 10.61
C PRO A 44 2.79 3.57 9.10
N THR A 45 3.61 2.74 8.44
CA THR A 45 3.47 2.46 7.01
C THR A 45 2.16 1.74 6.69
N ILE A 46 1.83 0.68 7.42
CA ILE A 46 0.57 -0.07 7.26
C ILE A 46 -0.63 0.80 7.64
N LEU A 47 -0.54 1.56 8.74
CA LEU A 47 -1.64 2.42 9.21
C LEU A 47 -2.01 3.49 8.19
N ILE A 48 -1.02 4.13 7.55
CA ILE A 48 -1.28 5.15 6.53
C ILE A 48 -1.86 4.51 5.26
N ALA A 49 -1.35 3.35 4.83
CA ALA A 49 -1.92 2.63 3.69
C ALA A 49 -3.40 2.24 3.94
N ALA A 50 -3.72 1.75 5.15
CA ALA A 50 -5.09 1.46 5.56
C ALA A 50 -5.97 2.72 5.62
N TYR A 51 -5.41 3.85 6.07
CA TYR A 51 -6.11 5.13 6.08
C TYR A 51 -6.45 5.63 4.67
N ILE A 52 -5.54 5.47 3.70
CA ILE A 52 -5.79 5.81 2.29
C ILE A 52 -6.91 4.95 1.71
N ILE A 53 -6.94 3.65 2.03
CA ILE A 53 -8.05 2.77 1.64
C ILE A 53 -9.36 3.31 2.19
N TYR A 54 -9.43 3.65 3.48
CA TYR A 54 -10.63 4.22 4.09
C TYR A 54 -11.09 5.50 3.39
N LYS A 55 -10.16 6.34 2.93
CA LYS A 55 -10.44 7.57 2.18
C LYS A 55 -10.89 7.35 0.74
N THR A 56 -10.55 6.21 0.14
CA THR A 56 -10.89 5.88 -1.25
C THR A 56 -12.05 4.90 -1.38
N ILE A 57 -12.73 4.58 -0.27
CA ILE A 57 -13.98 3.81 -0.30
C ILE A 57 -14.99 4.51 -1.21
N GLY A 58 -15.53 3.75 -2.17
CA GLY A 58 -16.50 4.22 -3.15
C GLY A 58 -15.88 4.76 -4.44
N THR A 59 -14.55 4.85 -4.55
CA THR A 59 -13.85 5.16 -5.82
C THR A 59 -13.20 3.91 -6.41
N LEU A 60 -12.80 3.98 -7.70
CA LEU A 60 -12.00 2.93 -8.32
C LEU A 60 -10.62 2.78 -7.64
N ASP A 61 -10.10 3.86 -7.04
CA ASP A 61 -8.78 3.86 -6.40
C ASP A 61 -8.72 2.94 -5.19
N LEU A 62 -9.88 2.55 -4.63
CA LEU A 62 -9.97 1.52 -3.59
C LEU A 62 -9.18 0.25 -3.97
N TYR A 63 -9.31 -0.22 -5.22
CA TYR A 63 -8.68 -1.47 -5.66
C TYR A 63 -7.16 -1.34 -5.73
N ILE A 64 -6.65 -0.24 -6.29
CA ILE A 64 -5.20 -0.03 -6.38
C ILE A 64 -4.59 0.23 -4.99
N ASN A 65 -5.27 0.98 -4.12
CA ASN A 65 -4.80 1.22 -2.75
C ASN A 65 -4.83 -0.06 -1.90
N THR A 66 -5.82 -0.92 -2.11
CA THR A 66 -5.88 -2.25 -1.49
C THR A 66 -4.72 -3.13 -1.96
N ALA A 67 -4.38 -3.09 -3.26
CA ALA A 67 -3.21 -3.79 -3.77
C ALA A 67 -1.91 -3.32 -3.12
N ILE A 68 -1.73 -1.99 -2.97
CA ILE A 68 -0.57 -1.39 -2.30
C ILE A 68 -0.49 -1.83 -0.84
N LEU A 69 -1.60 -1.87 -0.10
CA LEU A 69 -1.61 -2.38 1.27
C LEU A 69 -1.15 -3.84 1.34
N PHE A 70 -1.67 -4.71 0.47
CA PHE A 70 -1.23 -6.11 0.43
C PHE A 70 0.25 -6.24 0.08
N TRP A 71 0.77 -5.40 -0.81
CA TRP A 71 2.19 -5.34 -1.13
C TRP A 71 3.03 -4.95 0.09
N ILE A 72 2.63 -3.89 0.82
CA ILE A 72 3.30 -3.44 2.04
C ILE A 72 3.29 -4.54 3.11
N ILE A 73 2.17 -5.24 3.29
CA ILE A 73 2.06 -6.36 4.23
C ILE A 73 3.00 -7.50 3.82
N ALA A 74 3.03 -7.88 2.54
CA ALA A 74 3.92 -8.91 2.02
C ALA A 74 5.40 -8.58 2.27
N ASN A 75 5.80 -7.36 1.91
CA ASN A 75 7.15 -6.88 2.08
C ASN A 75 7.54 -6.79 3.56
N SER A 76 6.64 -6.30 4.41
CA SER A 76 6.88 -6.22 5.85
C SER A 76 6.99 -7.60 6.49
N PHE A 77 6.16 -8.57 6.07
CA PHE A 77 6.25 -9.95 6.53
C PHE A 77 7.59 -10.58 6.13
N TRP A 78 8.02 -10.43 4.86
CA TRP A 78 9.32 -10.91 4.41
C TRP A 78 10.44 -10.33 5.27
N MET A 79 10.48 -9.00 5.43
CA MET A 79 11.48 -8.32 6.27
C MET A 79 11.50 -8.88 7.70
N MET A 80 10.35 -9.12 8.32
CA MET A 80 10.28 -9.69 9.67
C MET A 80 10.84 -11.11 9.74
N MET A 81 10.60 -11.95 8.73
CA MET A 81 11.18 -13.30 8.66
C MET A 81 12.70 -13.26 8.50
N GLU A 82 13.22 -12.31 7.71
CA GLU A 82 14.65 -12.12 7.53
C GLU A 82 15.33 -11.60 8.81
N PHE A 83 14.70 -10.68 9.52
CA PHE A 83 15.28 -10.07 10.72
C PHE A 83 15.27 -10.97 11.95
N PHE A 84 14.17 -11.72 12.16
CA PHE A 84 13.88 -12.39 13.42
C PHE A 84 13.68 -13.90 13.32
N ASN A 85 13.58 -14.46 12.11
CA ASN A 85 13.25 -15.87 11.92
C ASN A 85 14.20 -16.58 10.93
N ASP A 86 15.42 -16.08 10.76
CA ASP A 86 16.45 -16.63 9.87
C ASP A 86 15.94 -17.01 8.46
N ASN A 87 15.07 -16.17 7.89
CA ASN A 87 14.42 -16.36 6.59
C ASN A 87 13.46 -17.57 6.48
N GLU A 88 13.14 -18.22 7.59
CA GLU A 88 12.13 -19.27 7.64
C GLU A 88 10.74 -18.69 7.34
N TYR A 89 9.93 -19.43 6.57
CA TYR A 89 8.60 -19.02 6.10
C TYR A 89 8.52 -17.76 5.20
N ARG A 90 9.64 -17.17 4.75
CA ARG A 90 9.62 -15.97 3.88
C ARG A 90 8.71 -16.12 2.66
N TYR A 91 8.59 -17.32 2.12
CA TYR A 91 7.75 -17.60 0.95
C TYR A 91 6.25 -17.45 1.23
N PHE A 92 5.80 -17.44 2.49
CA PHE A 92 4.42 -17.10 2.81
C PHE A 92 4.09 -15.63 2.51
N ALA A 93 5.10 -14.75 2.37
CA ALA A 93 4.91 -13.41 1.81
C ALA A 93 4.29 -13.44 0.41
N SER A 94 4.46 -14.53 -0.35
CA SER A 94 3.87 -14.67 -1.69
C SER A 94 2.33 -14.65 -1.68
N ILE A 95 1.69 -15.01 -0.56
CA ILE A 95 0.23 -15.00 -0.44
C ILE A 95 -0.32 -13.56 -0.51
N PRO A 96 0.04 -12.62 0.40
CA PRO A 96 -0.38 -11.23 0.26
C PRO A 96 0.16 -10.59 -1.02
N PHE A 97 1.34 -10.96 -1.49
CA PHE A 97 1.88 -10.46 -2.76
C PHE A 97 0.98 -10.81 -3.95
N SER A 98 0.51 -12.05 -4.03
CA SER A 98 -0.39 -12.53 -5.08
C SER A 98 -1.77 -11.86 -4.99
N LEU A 99 -2.29 -11.64 -3.77
CA LEU A 99 -3.51 -10.87 -3.56
C LEU A 99 -3.36 -9.44 -4.09
N GLY A 100 -2.19 -8.81 -3.87
CA GLY A 100 -1.87 -7.51 -4.46
C GLY A 100 -2.08 -7.47 -5.97
N PHE A 101 -1.52 -8.45 -6.70
CA PHE A 101 -1.71 -8.56 -8.15
C PHE A 101 -3.17 -8.77 -8.57
N VAL A 102 -3.94 -9.56 -7.83
CA VAL A 102 -5.37 -9.75 -8.08
C VAL A 102 -6.11 -8.40 -8.01
N PHE A 103 -5.83 -7.59 -6.99
CA PHE A 103 -6.45 -6.27 -6.84
C PHE A 103 -6.03 -5.28 -7.93
N VAL A 104 -4.76 -5.30 -8.37
CA VAL A 104 -4.30 -4.54 -9.54
C VAL A 104 -5.06 -4.95 -10.80
N GLY A 105 -5.23 -6.26 -11.02
CA GLY A 105 -5.99 -6.79 -12.15
C GLY A 105 -7.45 -6.33 -12.14
N ILE A 106 -8.11 -6.38 -10.97
CA ILE A 106 -9.48 -5.88 -10.81
C ILE A 106 -9.58 -4.38 -11.11
N PHE A 107 -8.62 -3.59 -10.62
CA PHE A 107 -8.56 -2.15 -10.90
C PHE A 107 -8.56 -1.88 -12.40
N TYR A 108 -7.56 -2.41 -13.13
CA TYR A 108 -7.45 -2.18 -14.56
C TYR A 108 -8.64 -2.71 -15.35
N PHE A 109 -9.19 -3.87 -14.98
CA PHE A 109 -10.38 -4.42 -15.60
C PHE A 109 -11.60 -3.50 -15.44
N LYS A 110 -11.84 -2.99 -14.23
CA LYS A 110 -12.96 -2.07 -13.98
C LYS A 110 -12.77 -0.73 -14.69
N THR A 111 -11.57 -0.15 -14.63
CA THR A 111 -11.25 1.07 -15.36
C THR A 111 -11.45 0.91 -16.87
N PHE A 112 -11.05 -0.22 -17.45
CA PHE A 112 -11.26 -0.51 -18.86
C PHE A 112 -12.75 -0.64 -19.21
N ARG A 113 -13.53 -1.36 -18.39
CA ARG A 113 -14.98 -1.52 -18.57
C ARG A 113 -15.72 -0.18 -18.52
N GLU A 114 -15.37 0.71 -17.59
CA GLU A 114 -16.00 2.04 -17.50
C GLU A 114 -15.72 2.91 -18.72
N LYS A 115 -14.53 2.81 -19.32
CA LYS A 115 -14.21 3.49 -20.58
C LYS A 115 -15.03 2.97 -21.76
N LEU A 116 -15.27 1.67 -21.83
CA LEU A 116 -16.08 1.07 -22.90
C LEU A 116 -17.56 1.44 -22.83
N VAL A 117 -18.13 1.60 -21.64
CA VAL A 117 -19.55 1.95 -21.46
C VAL A 117 -19.83 3.44 -21.74
N LYS A 118 -18.80 4.31 -21.64
CA LYS A 118 -18.91 5.76 -21.89
C LYS A 118 -18.69 6.16 -23.35
N ASN A 119 -18.21 5.24 -24.20
CA ASN A 119 -18.10 5.41 -25.65
C ASN A 119 -19.31 4.78 -26.35
#